data_AF-A0A349H8Y7-F1
#
_entry.id   AF-A0A349H8Y7-F1
#
_cell.length_a   1.000
_cell.length_b   1.000
_cell.length_c   1.000
_cell.angle_alpha   90.00
_cell.angle_beta   90.00
_cell.angle_gamma   90.00
#
_symmetry.space_group_name_H-M   'P 1'
#
loop_
_entity.id
_entity.type
_entity.pdbx_description
1 polymer ?
#
loop_
_entity_poly.entity_id
_entity_poly.type
_entity_poly.pdbx_seq_one_letter_code
_entity_poly.pdbx_strand_id
1 'polypeptide(L)'
;MYAVAPHLLALSQKSSGKMALLMLIHAGLISASSQSQIAVPCPADLATEFQATNNLGRSMVLAQLAHNHEFDDFKYLIAALAGFSGHGRFGRLIEGFDLYQDQFHHALLDTPIDDER
;
A
#
# COMPACT_ATOMS: atom_id res chain seq x y z
N MET A 1 -6.59 3.13 10.99
CA MET A 1 -6.19 3.22 9.57
C MET A 1 -6.21 4.64 9.07
N TYR A 2 -7.37 5.31 9.06
CA TYR A 2 -7.54 6.60 8.37
C TYR A 2 -6.70 7.76 8.91
N ALA A 3 -6.45 7.83 10.22
CA ALA A 3 -5.50 8.81 10.79
C ALA A 3 -4.03 8.37 10.66
N VAL A 4 -3.76 7.06 10.55
CA VAL A 4 -2.40 6.50 10.59
C VAL A 4 -1.69 6.70 9.26
N ALA A 5 -2.35 6.42 8.12
CA ALA A 5 -1.72 6.58 6.81
C ALA A 5 -1.25 8.02 6.52
N PRO A 6 -2.02 9.08 6.83
CA PRO A 6 -1.54 10.47 6.73
C PRO A 6 -0.29 10.72 7.59
N HIS A 7 -0.27 10.22 8.82
CA HIS A 7 0.87 10.40 9.73
C HIS A 7 2.12 9.68 9.21
N LEU A 8 1.99 8.44 8.74
CA LEU A 8 3.11 7.71 8.14
C LEU A 8 3.65 8.40 6.89
N LEU A 9 2.76 8.95 6.06
CA LEU A 9 3.16 9.69 4.87
C LEU A 9 3.87 11.01 5.22
N ALA A 10 3.39 11.73 6.24
CA ALA A 10 4.07 12.93 6.73
C ALA A 10 5.45 12.60 7.36
N LEU A 11 5.56 11.48 8.06
CA LEU A 11 6.83 11.00 8.62
C LEU A 11 7.81 10.55 7.53
N SER A 12 7.33 9.92 6.45
CA SER A 12 8.18 9.49 5.34
C SER A 12 8.85 10.68 4.66
N GLN A 13 8.15 11.80 4.50
CA GLN A 13 8.70 13.05 3.96
C GLN A 13 9.79 13.67 4.83
N LYS A 14 9.77 13.40 6.15
CA LYS A 14 10.77 13.90 7.12
C LYS A 14 11.89 12.90 7.38
N SER A 15 11.76 11.69 6.87
CA SER A 15 12.73 10.60 7.04
C SER A 15 13.59 10.47 5.79
N SER A 16 14.63 9.63 5.84
CA SER A 16 15.50 9.35 4.71
C SER A 16 15.74 7.86 4.51
N GLY A 17 16.14 7.49 3.29
CA GLY A 17 16.52 6.13 2.92
C GLY A 17 15.41 5.09 3.18
N LYS A 18 15.82 3.93 3.69
CA LYS A 18 14.94 2.76 3.89
C LYS A 18 13.75 3.04 4.80
N MET A 19 13.91 3.89 5.83
CA MET A 19 12.82 4.20 6.76
C MET A 19 11.70 4.99 6.07
N ALA A 20 12.07 5.98 5.24
CA ALA A 20 11.08 6.72 4.46
C ALA A 20 10.30 5.82 3.50
N LEU A 21 11.01 4.90 2.83
CA LEU A 21 10.42 3.91 1.94
C LEU A 21 9.43 3.00 2.67
N LEU A 22 9.82 2.45 3.82
CA LEU A 22 8.95 1.59 4.63
C LEU A 22 7.69 2.32 5.08
N MET A 23 7.81 3.55 5.56
CA MET A 23 6.65 4.36 5.97
C MET A 23 5.69 4.63 4.81
N LEU A 24 6.23 4.92 3.61
CA LEU A 24 5.45 5.12 2.40
C LEU A 24 4.69 3.83 2.01
N ILE A 25 5.40 2.69 2.01
CA ILE A 25 4.83 1.38 1.73
C ILE A 25 3.68 1.07 2.70
N HIS A 26 3.93 1.19 4.01
CA HIS A 26 2.92 0.90 5.03
C HIS A 26 1.70 1.81 4.92
N ALA A 27 1.89 3.10 4.60
CA ALA A 27 0.77 3.99 4.34
C ALA A 27 -0.10 3.48 3.18
N GLY A 28 0.50 2.99 2.10
CA GLY A 28 -0.22 2.42 0.95
C GLY A 28 -0.92 1.11 1.27
N LEU A 29 -0.28 0.21 2.03
CA LEU A 29 -0.89 -1.05 2.48
C LEU A 29 -2.08 -0.82 3.44
N ILE A 30 -2.00 0.20 4.30
CA ILE A 30 -3.13 0.66 5.11
C ILE A 30 -4.26 1.18 4.21
N SER A 31 -3.94 1.99 3.20
CA SER A 31 -4.93 2.45 2.23
C SER A 31 -5.59 1.29 1.49
N ALA A 32 -4.84 0.26 1.11
CA ALA A 32 -5.39 -0.96 0.52
C ALA A 32 -6.32 -1.71 1.48
N SER A 33 -5.91 -1.87 2.74
CA SER A 33 -6.69 -2.54 3.78
C SER A 33 -8.01 -1.81 4.07
N SER A 34 -8.01 -0.48 3.98
CA SER A 34 -9.18 0.36 4.21
C SER A 34 -10.29 0.22 3.15
N GLN A 35 -10.01 -0.51 2.06
CA GLN A 35 -10.94 -0.79 0.96
C GLN A 35 -11.51 -2.21 1.02
N SER A 36 -11.21 -2.96 2.08
CA SER A 36 -11.84 -4.25 2.33
C SER A 36 -13.32 -4.09 2.66
N GLN A 37 -14.16 -5.08 2.31
CA GLN A 37 -15.58 -5.08 2.66
C GLN A 37 -15.81 -5.07 4.18
N ILE A 38 -14.88 -5.62 4.94
CA ILE A 38 -14.91 -5.63 6.42
C ILE A 38 -14.27 -4.39 7.05
N ALA A 39 -13.78 -3.42 6.27
CA ALA A 39 -13.16 -2.22 6.79
C ALA A 39 -14.21 -1.32 7.46
N VAL A 40 -13.86 -0.75 8.61
CA VAL A 40 -14.70 0.27 9.27
C VAL A 40 -14.80 1.49 8.33
N PRO A 41 -15.98 2.08 8.11
CA PRO A 41 -16.11 3.27 7.27
C PRO A 41 -15.20 4.43 7.71
N CYS A 42 -14.68 5.18 6.74
CA CYS A 42 -13.89 6.39 7.02
C CYS A 42 -14.76 7.44 7.73
N PRO A 43 -14.37 7.94 8.91
CA PRO A 43 -15.03 9.07 9.55
C PRO A 43 -15.07 10.30 8.63
N ALA A 44 -16.20 11.01 8.62
CA ALA A 44 -16.44 12.11 7.68
C ALA A 44 -15.44 13.27 7.85
N ASP A 45 -14.99 13.51 9.07
CA ASP A 45 -13.98 14.51 9.43
C ASP A 45 -12.58 14.18 8.89
N LEU A 46 -12.28 12.90 8.66
CA LEU A 46 -10.98 12.43 8.13
C LEU A 46 -10.99 12.17 6.63
N ALA A 47 -12.15 12.15 5.97
CA ALA A 47 -12.29 11.73 4.58
C ALA A 47 -11.43 12.57 3.61
N THR A 48 -11.44 13.89 3.77
CA THR A 48 -10.66 14.80 2.92
C THR A 48 -9.16 14.61 3.10
N GLU A 49 -8.69 14.52 4.35
CA GLU A 49 -7.27 14.30 4.67
C GLU A 49 -6.79 12.95 4.13
N PHE A 50 -7.61 11.91 4.29
CA PHE A 50 -7.29 10.58 3.80
C PHE A 50 -7.24 10.52 2.27
N GLN A 51 -8.17 11.20 1.58
CA GLN A 51 -8.13 11.29 0.12
C GLN A 51 -6.90 12.07 -0.38
N ALA A 52 -6.54 13.18 0.28
CA ALA A 52 -5.32 13.93 -0.03
C ALA A 52 -4.07 13.08 0.16
N THR A 53 -4.03 12.29 1.24
CA THR A 53 -2.97 11.31 1.53
C THR A 53 -2.83 10.29 0.40
N ASN A 54 -3.93 9.75 -0.11
CA ASN A 54 -3.90 8.80 -1.23
C ASN A 54 -3.31 9.42 -2.50
N ASN A 55 -3.69 10.65 -2.82
CA ASN A 55 -3.15 11.35 -3.99
C ASN A 55 -1.65 11.63 -3.85
N LEU A 56 -1.20 12.11 -2.69
CA LEU A 56 0.22 12.37 -2.43
C LEU A 56 1.04 11.08 -2.41
N GLY A 57 0.56 10.05 -1.72
CA GLY A 57 1.19 8.74 -1.63
C GLY A 57 1.40 8.11 -3.00
N ARG A 58 0.39 8.17 -3.88
CA ARG A 58 0.51 7.73 -5.28
C ARG A 58 1.67 8.41 -6.00
N SER A 59 1.78 9.74 -5.92
CA SER A 59 2.85 10.49 -6.57
C SER A 59 4.23 10.12 -6.01
N MET A 60 4.34 9.94 -4.69
CA MET A 60 5.59 9.54 -4.04
C MET A 60 6.03 8.12 -4.43
N VAL A 61 5.08 7.17 -4.49
CA VAL A 61 5.37 5.79 -4.93
C VAL A 61 5.86 5.76 -6.38
N LEU A 62 5.21 6.52 -7.28
CA LEU A 62 5.65 6.60 -8.68
C LEU A 62 7.08 7.13 -8.81
N ALA A 63 7.47 8.11 -7.99
CA ALA A 63 8.84 8.60 -7.94
C ALA A 63 9.83 7.53 -7.42
N GLN A 64 9.43 6.71 -6.44
CA GLN A 64 10.28 5.66 -5.89
C GLN A 64 10.42 4.42 -6.80
N LEU A 65 9.37 4.08 -7.56
CA LEU A 65 9.39 2.92 -8.48
C LEU A 65 10.46 3.02 -9.57
N ALA A 66 10.82 4.24 -9.98
CA ALA A 66 11.88 4.45 -10.96
C ALA A 66 13.28 4.11 -10.44
N HIS A 67 13.45 3.90 -9.13
CA HIS A 67 14.75 3.80 -8.48
C HIS A 67 14.94 2.52 -7.64
N ASN A 68 13.87 1.77 -7.35
CA ASN A 68 13.93 0.57 -6.52
C ASN A 68 13.78 -0.68 -7.39
N HIS A 69 14.80 -1.55 -7.36
CA HIS A 69 14.85 -2.79 -8.15
C HIS A 69 15.01 -4.05 -7.29
N GLU A 70 15.15 -3.91 -5.97
CA GLU A 70 15.04 -5.06 -5.08
C GLU A 70 13.60 -5.57 -5.10
N PHE A 71 13.46 -6.90 -5.20
CA PHE A 71 12.17 -7.54 -5.42
C PHE A 71 11.13 -7.14 -4.38
N ASP A 72 11.47 -7.22 -3.08
CA ASP A 72 10.52 -6.92 -2.01
C ASP A 72 10.11 -5.45 -2.01
N ASP A 73 11.06 -4.53 -2.11
CA ASP A 73 10.77 -3.10 -2.14
C ASP A 73 9.91 -2.74 -3.36
N PHE A 74 10.22 -3.30 -4.54
CA PHE A 74 9.44 -3.10 -5.76
C PHE A 74 8.03 -3.68 -5.61
N LYS A 75 7.90 -4.93 -5.14
CA LYS A 75 6.61 -5.61 -4.88
C LYS A 75 5.72 -4.78 -3.97
N TYR A 76 6.25 -4.38 -2.82
CA TYR A 76 5.49 -3.62 -1.84
C TYR A 76 5.19 -2.19 -2.29
N LEU A 77 6.04 -1.57 -3.12
CA LEU A 77 5.72 -0.30 -3.77
C LEU A 77 4.54 -0.45 -4.74
N ILE A 78 4.48 -1.52 -5.55
CA ILE A 78 3.34 -1.77 -6.44
C ILE A 78 2.06 -2.06 -5.62
N ALA A 79 2.16 -2.83 -4.54
CA ALA A 79 1.03 -3.06 -3.64
C ALA A 79 0.52 -1.74 -2.99
N ALA A 80 1.44 -0.90 -2.54
CA ALA A 80 1.14 0.43 -2.00
C ALA A 80 0.51 1.36 -3.05
N LEU A 81 1.00 1.33 -4.30
CA LEU A 81 0.43 2.09 -5.42
C LEU A 81 -1.03 1.69 -5.67
N ALA A 82 -1.30 0.39 -5.69
CA ALA A 82 -2.65 -0.13 -5.84
C ALA A 82 -3.55 0.33 -4.68
N GLY A 83 -3.04 0.30 -3.45
CA GLY A 83 -3.72 0.85 -2.27
C GLY A 83 -4.09 2.32 -2.43
N PHE A 84 -3.13 3.18 -2.73
CA PHE A 84 -3.38 4.62 -2.94
C PHE A 84 -4.30 4.92 -4.13
N SER A 85 -4.41 4.01 -5.09
CA SER A 85 -5.21 4.19 -6.31
C SER A 85 -6.63 3.65 -6.21
N GLY A 86 -7.05 3.12 -5.05
CA GLY A 86 -8.39 2.52 -4.91
C GLY A 86 -8.49 1.08 -5.41
N HIS A 87 -7.36 0.39 -5.56
CA HIS A 87 -7.26 -1.00 -6.00
C HIS A 87 -6.70 -1.91 -4.90
N GLY A 88 -7.14 -1.74 -3.65
CA GLY A 88 -6.61 -2.43 -2.48
C GLY A 88 -6.74 -3.95 -2.51
N ARG A 89 -7.73 -4.50 -3.22
CA ARG A 89 -7.82 -5.95 -3.50
C ARG A 89 -6.63 -6.43 -4.35
N PHE A 90 -6.31 -5.69 -5.41
CA PHE A 90 -5.14 -5.99 -6.25
C PHE A 90 -3.83 -5.80 -5.47
N GLY A 91 -3.74 -4.77 -4.63
CA GLY A 91 -2.59 -4.56 -3.75
C GLY A 91 -2.32 -5.75 -2.82
N ARG A 92 -3.36 -6.33 -2.22
CA ARG A 92 -3.25 -7.52 -1.36
C ARG A 92 -2.79 -8.78 -2.10
N LEU A 93 -3.24 -8.98 -3.34
CA LEU A 93 -2.71 -10.06 -4.19
C LEU A 93 -1.20 -9.88 -4.41
N ILE A 94 -0.75 -8.66 -4.71
CA ILE A 94 0.67 -8.39 -4.94
C ILE A 94 1.50 -8.60 -3.67
N GLU A 95 0.98 -8.15 -2.53
CA GLU A 95 1.60 -8.32 -1.21
C GLU A 95 1.90 -9.80 -0.91
N GLY A 96 1.02 -10.70 -1.37
CA GLY A 96 1.15 -12.14 -1.16
C GLY A 96 2.20 -12.84 -2.02
N PHE A 97 2.79 -12.17 -3.02
CA PHE A 97 3.84 -12.78 -3.82
C PHE A 97 5.15 -12.90 -3.04
N ASP A 98 5.79 -14.05 -3.20
CA ASP A 98 7.12 -14.30 -2.67
C ASP A 98 8.03 -14.87 -3.76
N LEU A 99 9.32 -14.58 -3.67
CA LEU A 99 10.33 -15.08 -4.60
C LEU A 99 11.26 -16.02 -3.83
N TYR A 100 11.10 -17.32 -4.06
CA TYR A 100 11.89 -18.34 -3.41
C TYR A 100 12.37 -19.37 -4.45
N GLN A 101 13.69 -19.61 -4.48
CA GLN A 101 14.34 -20.52 -5.43
C GLN A 101 13.98 -20.21 -6.90
N ASP A 102 14.07 -18.94 -7.29
CA ASP A 102 13.76 -18.44 -8.65
C ASP A 102 12.32 -18.74 -9.12
N GLN A 103 11.41 -18.99 -8.19
CA GLN A 103 9.99 -19.23 -8.46
C GLN A 103 9.12 -18.26 -7.67
N PHE A 104 8.02 -17.85 -8.31
CA PHE A 104 6.98 -17.07 -7.65
C PHE A 104 6.06 -18.00 -6.87
N HIS A 105 5.90 -17.70 -5.59
CA HIS A 105 4.94 -18.33 -4.69
C HIS A 105 3.91 -17.29 -4.28
N HIS A 106 2.73 -17.75 -3.86
CA HIS A 106 1.74 -16.86 -3.26
C HIS A 106 1.38 -17.37 -1.87
N ALA A 107 1.84 -16.67 -0.84
CA ALA A 107 1.76 -17.12 0.56
C ALA A 107 0.41 -16.82 1.24
N LEU A 108 -0.44 -15.97 0.64
CA LEU A 108 -1.68 -15.47 1.26
C LEU A 108 -2.97 -16.00 0.62
N LEU A 109 -2.91 -17.08 -0.16
CA LEU A 109 -4.06 -17.67 -0.89
C LEU A 109 -4.63 -18.94 -0.22
N ASP A 110 -4.65 -18.99 1.11
CA ASP A 110 -5.33 -20.10 1.81
C ASP A 110 -6.85 -20.09 1.54
N THR A 111 -7.38 -18.93 1.15
CA THR A 111 -8.76 -18.73 0.71
C THR A 111 -8.82 -18.10 -0.68
N PRO A 112 -9.81 -18.45 -1.52
CA PRO A 112 -10.01 -17.83 -2.82
C PRO A 112 -10.13 -16.31 -2.71
N ILE A 113 -9.60 -15.57 -3.70
CA ILE A 113 -9.88 -14.14 -3.83
C ILE A 113 -11.34 -14.03 -4.23
N ASP A 114 -12.17 -13.62 -3.29
CA ASP A 114 -13.58 -13.34 -3.54
C ASP A 114 -13.72 -12.34 -4.71
N ASP A 115 -14.57 -12.63 -5.70
CA ASP A 115 -14.81 -11.76 -6.87
C ASP A 115 -15.92 -10.74 -6.58
N GLU A 116 -16.74 -10.96 -5.55
CA GLU A 116 -17.90 -10.10 -5.29
C GLU A 116 -17.46 -8.69 -4.85
N ARG A 117 -18.11 -7.68 -5.45
CA ARG A 117 -17.80 -6.25 -5.28
C ARG A 117 -18.29 -5.73 -3.94
#